data_AF-A0A8B8VY08-F1
#
_entry.id   AF-A0A8B8VY08-F1
#
_cell.length_a   1.000
_cell.length_b   1.000
_cell.length_c   1.000
_cell.angle_alpha   90.00
_cell.angle_beta   90.00
_cell.angle_gamma   90.00
#
_symmetry.space_group_name_H-M   'P 1'
#
loop_
_entity.id
_entity.type
_entity.pdbx_description
1 polymer ?
#
loop_
_entity_poly.entity_id
_entity_poly.type
_entity_poly.pdbx_seq_one_letter_code
_entity_poly.pdbx_strand_id
1 'polypeptide(L)'
;MGKSRTKRFKRPQFSPTGDCQAEAAAANGTDPEEDDGPAAELLEKLQHPSAEVRECACAGLARLVQQRPALPGLARRDAVRRLGPLLLDPSLAVRETAAGALRNLSACGGFEVCDDMVTKDVMTPLVALLKEVLSCVLFHLILGAVLFGSTGLDSNEMSPQEKKDQNRNSIENIANEAVNVLWNICECSSRAVSIFNKEGCLEIVLKYLSRFSTNVDLAISVAYCLQTVTEDNPELLKSFSAPALHVLESAMLSPVSSMEYILLKTLVAGTIWNLKDIIPSKSQAEIINAILKILSEVLEMDAGETVIQMKETETQRIKTAAQTEDTLQNVNGDDLIEDDEMEEIPHRRKVRRKTFISDLLPPTDKELRETIALLTAQQTALEIIVNMCCSEDPTDDEWEELSSSDESDAFMENSLSECGGQLLSPLCLSHEVHTALTNYLIPKKIFEKTAFPNSIAVDVCSRNPSWKPLIRKMSTIQCRALVCLQSLVSLLDVDHLGGPAALQTLAQHLSQLLFSQPDFAKHVDFLEAISSALRALLQTVASKNIPQCMTPDQLLTLCRAGVHSSNVGVRVNVVSILGITGSVLAKEDGTLDTLKMVKKLKGPQFKLNCYLL
;
A
#
# COMPACT_ATOMS: atom_id res chain seq x y z
N MET A 1 31.63 8.34 8.45
CA MET A 1 30.93 8.25 7.15
C MET A 1 29.76 7.31 7.35
N GLY A 2 28.57 7.84 7.66
CA GLY A 2 27.40 7.03 8.01
C GLY A 2 26.95 6.19 6.83
N LYS A 3 27.05 4.87 6.95
CA LYS A 3 26.35 3.95 6.07
C LYS A 3 24.87 4.06 6.46
N SER A 4 24.08 4.80 5.69
CA SER A 4 22.62 4.71 5.80
C SER A 4 22.25 3.28 5.37
N ARG A 5 22.08 2.38 6.35
CA ARG A 5 21.52 1.04 6.11
C ARG A 5 20.11 1.24 5.56
N THR A 6 19.72 0.44 4.57
CA THR A 6 18.35 0.49 4.03
C THR A 6 17.38 0.26 5.18
N LYS A 7 16.58 1.28 5.51
CA LYS A 7 15.54 1.15 6.53
C LYS A 7 14.48 0.19 5.97
N ARG A 8 14.03 -0.74 6.82
CA ARG A 8 12.87 -1.59 6.52
C ARG A 8 11.72 -0.72 6.03
N PHE A 9 11.08 -1.13 4.94
CA PHE A 9 9.89 -0.42 4.49
C PHE A 9 8.79 -0.62 5.54
N LYS A 10 8.40 0.47 6.19
CA LYS A 10 7.10 0.56 6.84
C LYS A 10 6.05 0.85 5.77
N ARG A 11 4.92 0.15 5.84
CA ARG A 11 3.86 0.29 4.84
C ARG A 11 3.24 1.70 4.86
N PRO A 12 2.84 2.22 3.69
CA PRO A 12 2.02 3.41 3.64
C PRO A 12 0.58 3.08 4.05
N GLN A 13 -0.02 4.01 4.79
CA GLN A 13 -1.39 3.93 5.31
C GLN A 13 -2.42 3.65 4.21
N PHE A 14 -3.44 2.82 4.52
CA PHE A 14 -4.57 2.60 3.62
C PHE A 14 -5.30 3.92 3.30
N SER A 15 -5.41 4.28 2.01
CA SER A 15 -6.28 5.37 1.54
C SER A 15 -7.34 4.83 0.59
N PRO A 16 -8.65 5.05 0.85
CA PRO A 16 -9.72 4.62 -0.04
C PRO A 16 -9.66 5.28 -1.44
N THR A 17 -8.95 6.40 -1.54
CA THR A 17 -8.66 7.12 -2.79
C THR A 17 -7.18 7.50 -2.76
N GLY A 18 -6.37 6.87 -3.61
CA GLY A 18 -4.93 7.09 -3.67
C GLY A 18 -4.57 8.58 -3.62
N ASP A 19 -3.87 8.96 -2.56
CA ASP A 19 -3.48 10.32 -2.15
C ASP A 19 -3.79 11.43 -3.15
N CYS A 20 -4.83 12.22 -2.88
CA CYS A 20 -4.97 13.57 -3.40
C CYS A 20 -4.13 14.53 -2.53
N GLN A 21 -2.81 14.54 -2.73
CA GLN A 21 -2.02 15.74 -2.40
C GLN A 21 -2.40 16.81 -3.42
N ALA A 22 -3.32 17.69 -3.03
CA ALA A 22 -3.44 19.02 -3.60
C ALA A 22 -2.51 19.92 -2.79
N GLU A 23 -1.74 20.74 -3.51
CA GLU A 23 -0.75 21.67 -3.00
C GLU A 23 -1.31 22.51 -1.86
N ALA A 24 -0.55 22.62 -0.77
CA ALA A 24 -0.84 23.50 0.34
C ALA A 24 -0.79 24.96 -0.14
N ALA A 25 -1.95 25.53 -0.46
CA ALA A 25 -2.11 26.97 -0.49
C ALA A 25 -2.16 27.47 0.95
N ALA A 26 -1.22 28.37 1.28
CA ALA A 26 -1.03 28.96 2.60
C ALA A 26 -2.33 29.49 3.21
N ALA A 27 -2.69 28.97 4.38
CA ALA A 27 -3.74 29.53 5.22
C ALA A 27 -3.19 30.75 5.97
N ASN A 28 -3.61 31.94 5.55
CA ASN A 28 -3.52 33.12 6.41
C ASN A 28 -4.52 32.96 7.57
N GLY A 29 -4.03 33.25 8.78
CA GLY A 29 -4.77 33.09 10.02
C GLY A 29 -6.02 33.96 10.09
N THR A 30 -7.14 33.29 10.35
CA THR A 30 -8.30 33.81 11.07
C THR A 30 -8.80 32.67 11.91
N ASP A 31 -8.88 32.87 13.23
CA ASP A 31 -9.50 31.92 14.16
C ASP A 31 -10.86 31.47 13.61
N PRO A 32 -11.16 30.16 13.55
CA PRO A 32 -12.48 29.73 13.11
C PRO A 32 -13.45 29.95 14.26
N GLU A 33 -14.33 30.93 14.09
CA GLU A 33 -15.59 31.05 14.81
C GLU A 33 -16.33 29.69 14.86
N GLU A 34 -17.19 29.53 15.87
CA GLU A 34 -18.09 28.39 16.06
C GLU A 34 -19.01 28.19 14.84
N ASP A 35 -18.48 27.59 13.78
CA ASP A 35 -19.30 27.21 12.63
C ASP A 35 -20.09 25.96 13.00
N ASP A 36 -21.40 26.14 13.07
CA ASP A 36 -22.46 25.15 13.27
C ASP A 36 -22.61 24.29 11.99
N GLY A 37 -21.47 23.77 11.52
CA GLY A 37 -21.34 23.08 10.25
C GLY A 37 -22.00 21.70 10.24
N PRO A 38 -22.05 21.05 9.06
CA PRO A 38 -22.73 19.77 8.86
C PRO A 38 -22.24 18.64 9.79
N ALA A 39 -21.03 18.76 10.35
CA ALA A 39 -20.51 17.84 11.35
C ALA A 39 -21.35 17.80 12.64
N ALA A 40 -21.81 18.94 13.15
CA ALA A 40 -22.56 19.01 14.40
C ALA A 40 -23.92 18.32 14.25
N GLU A 41 -24.67 18.69 13.21
CA GLU A 41 -25.97 18.12 12.89
C GLU A 41 -25.91 16.60 12.70
N LEU A 42 -24.91 16.09 11.98
CA LEU A 42 -24.73 14.66 11.76
C LEU A 42 -24.41 13.92 13.07
N LEU A 43 -23.56 14.48 13.94
CA LEU A 43 -23.17 13.87 15.22
C LEU A 43 -24.32 13.86 16.24
N GLU A 44 -25.28 14.78 16.15
CA GLU A 44 -26.51 14.74 16.95
C GLU A 44 -27.47 13.64 16.46
N LYS A 45 -27.63 13.52 15.14
CA LYS A 45 -28.49 12.50 14.51
C LYS A 45 -28.05 11.06 14.80
N LEU A 46 -26.81 10.83 15.22
CA LEU A 46 -26.31 9.52 15.67
C LEU A 46 -27.08 8.96 16.88
N GLN A 47 -27.70 9.80 17.71
CA GLN A 47 -28.47 9.36 18.88
C GLN A 47 -29.97 9.27 18.61
N HIS A 48 -30.39 9.47 17.35
CA HIS A 48 -31.80 9.49 17.00
C HIS A 48 -32.44 8.09 17.18
N PRO A 49 -33.70 7.98 17.65
CA PRO A 49 -34.35 6.69 17.87
C PRO A 49 -34.55 5.86 16.60
N SER A 50 -34.77 6.51 15.44
CA SER A 50 -34.87 5.82 14.14
C SER A 50 -33.50 5.37 13.63
N ALA A 51 -33.39 4.07 13.31
CA ALA A 51 -32.19 3.47 12.73
C ALA A 51 -31.82 4.08 11.37
N GLU A 52 -32.82 4.41 10.53
CA GLU A 52 -32.60 5.02 9.21
C GLU A 52 -31.90 6.39 9.33
N VAL A 53 -32.26 7.17 10.36
CA VAL A 53 -31.63 8.47 10.61
C VAL A 53 -30.20 8.31 11.10
N ARG A 54 -29.94 7.31 11.96
CA ARG A 54 -28.57 7.00 12.43
C ARG A 54 -27.68 6.51 11.29
N GLU A 55 -28.21 5.64 10.44
CA GLU A 55 -27.53 5.12 9.26
C GLU A 55 -27.18 6.26 8.29
N CYS A 56 -28.16 7.12 7.98
CA CYS A 56 -27.95 8.29 7.13
C CYS A 56 -26.89 9.24 7.71
N ALA A 57 -26.90 9.44 9.03
CA ALA A 57 -25.90 10.24 9.72
C ALA A 57 -24.49 9.61 9.64
N CYS A 58 -24.36 8.31 9.85
CA CYS A 58 -23.10 7.58 9.68
C CYS A 58 -22.57 7.69 8.25
N ALA A 59 -23.42 7.48 7.25
CA ALA A 59 -23.07 7.63 5.83
C ALA A 59 -22.70 9.07 5.45
N GLY A 60 -23.35 10.06 6.07
CA GLY A 60 -22.97 11.48 5.97
C GLY A 60 -21.57 11.74 6.51
N LEU A 61 -21.27 11.23 7.71
CA LEU A 61 -19.96 11.36 8.33
C LEU A 61 -18.87 10.63 7.53
N ALA A 62 -19.15 9.42 7.04
CA ALA A 62 -18.21 8.66 6.22
C ALA A 62 -17.76 9.42 4.97
N ARG A 63 -18.65 10.25 4.38
CA ARG A 63 -18.33 11.14 3.26
C ARG A 63 -17.61 12.40 3.71
N LEU A 64 -18.06 13.02 4.80
CA LEU A 64 -17.47 14.26 5.32
C LEU A 64 -16.00 14.08 5.72
N VAL A 65 -15.67 12.94 6.32
CA VAL A 65 -14.30 12.58 6.75
C VAL A 65 -13.29 12.56 5.60
N GLN A 66 -13.74 12.28 4.37
CA GLN A 66 -12.86 12.30 3.19
C GLN A 66 -12.38 13.72 2.84
N GLN A 67 -13.03 14.75 3.40
CA GLN A 67 -12.61 16.14 3.29
C GLN A 67 -11.63 16.45 4.43
N ARG A 68 -10.31 16.46 4.15
CA ARG A 68 -9.26 16.72 5.16
C ARG A 68 -9.53 17.92 6.09
N PRO A 69 -10.06 19.07 5.62
CA PRO A 69 -10.36 20.20 6.50
C PRO A 69 -11.42 19.92 7.57
N ALA A 70 -12.27 18.89 7.40
CA ALA A 70 -13.31 18.53 8.36
C ALA A 70 -12.78 17.74 9.57
N LEU A 71 -11.61 17.10 9.45
CA LEU A 71 -11.06 16.20 10.48
C LEU A 71 -10.86 16.88 11.84
N PRO A 72 -10.24 18.08 11.94
CA PRO A 72 -10.07 18.75 13.23
C PRO A 72 -11.42 19.10 13.89
N GLY A 73 -12.41 19.49 13.08
CA GLY A 73 -13.75 19.81 13.55
C GLY A 73 -14.51 18.59 14.08
N LEU A 74 -14.28 17.41 13.52
CA LEU A 74 -14.83 16.13 13.98
C LEU A 74 -14.13 15.63 15.24
N ALA A 75 -12.80 15.76 15.32
CA ALA A 75 -12.01 15.40 16.49
C ALA A 75 -12.44 16.23 17.72
N ARG A 76 -12.56 17.56 17.57
CA ARG A 76 -13.05 18.46 18.64
C ARG A 76 -14.43 18.11 19.17
N ARG A 77 -15.28 17.48 18.36
CA ARG A 77 -16.66 17.10 18.71
C ARG A 77 -16.79 15.65 19.16
N ASP A 78 -15.68 14.98 19.46
CA ASP A 78 -15.66 13.61 19.97
C ASP A 78 -16.35 12.61 19.02
N ALA A 79 -16.19 12.78 17.70
CA ALA A 79 -16.80 11.90 16.69
C ALA A 79 -16.50 10.41 16.93
N VAL A 80 -15.26 10.08 17.32
CA VAL A 80 -14.81 8.73 17.68
C VAL A 80 -15.66 8.14 18.81
N ARG A 81 -15.85 8.89 19.90
CA ARG A 81 -16.61 8.45 21.08
C ARG A 81 -18.10 8.23 20.76
N ARG A 82 -18.64 8.97 19.79
CA ARG A 82 -20.04 8.84 19.34
C ARG A 82 -20.24 7.68 18.36
N LEU A 83 -19.27 7.41 17.48
CA LEU A 83 -19.34 6.34 16.49
C LEU A 83 -19.00 4.96 17.08
N GLY A 84 -18.06 4.87 18.01
CA GLY A 84 -17.59 3.60 18.60
C GLY A 84 -18.73 2.69 19.10
N PRO A 85 -19.68 3.18 19.91
CA PRO A 85 -20.81 2.37 20.39
C PRO A 85 -21.76 1.88 19.28
N LEU A 86 -21.85 2.59 18.16
CA LEU A 86 -22.73 2.21 17.04
C LEU A 86 -22.27 0.97 16.29
N LEU A 87 -21.03 0.51 16.52
CA LEU A 87 -20.58 -0.81 16.07
C LEU A 87 -21.44 -1.95 16.63
N LEU A 88 -22.14 -1.72 17.76
CA LEU A 88 -23.02 -2.68 18.40
C LEU A 88 -24.51 -2.28 18.28
N ASP A 89 -24.87 -1.36 17.38
CA ASP A 89 -26.24 -0.90 17.19
C ASP A 89 -27.18 -2.08 16.83
N PRO A 90 -28.46 -2.10 17.25
CA PRO A 90 -29.37 -3.18 16.86
C PRO A 90 -29.58 -3.35 15.34
N SER A 91 -29.36 -2.29 14.55
CA SER A 91 -29.49 -2.32 13.09
C SER A 91 -28.16 -2.66 12.41
N LEU A 92 -28.16 -3.72 11.58
CA LEU A 92 -26.99 -4.11 10.78
C LEU A 92 -26.52 -2.99 9.85
N ALA A 93 -27.45 -2.24 9.24
CA ALA A 93 -27.11 -1.13 8.35
C ALA A 93 -26.41 0.02 9.09
N VAL A 94 -26.80 0.28 10.35
CA VAL A 94 -26.11 1.26 11.21
C VAL A 94 -24.71 0.75 11.57
N ARG A 95 -24.54 -0.54 11.89
CA ARG A 95 -23.22 -1.12 12.15
C ARG A 95 -22.29 -1.00 10.94
N GLU A 96 -22.78 -1.36 9.76
CA GLU A 96 -22.02 -1.29 8.50
C GLU A 96 -21.55 0.13 8.22
N THR A 97 -22.47 1.10 8.28
CA THR A 97 -22.16 2.51 8.01
C THR A 97 -21.31 3.16 9.10
N ALA A 98 -21.49 2.80 10.37
CA ALA A 98 -20.65 3.26 11.48
C ALA A 98 -19.22 2.72 11.37
N ALA A 99 -19.06 1.43 11.05
CA ALA A 99 -17.76 0.82 10.79
C ALA A 99 -17.08 1.49 9.59
N GLY A 100 -17.81 1.74 8.50
CA GLY A 100 -17.30 2.47 7.34
C GLY A 100 -16.88 3.92 7.65
N ALA A 101 -17.64 4.62 8.51
CA ALA A 101 -17.28 5.95 8.98
C ALA A 101 -15.98 5.95 9.81
N LEU A 102 -15.85 4.99 10.75
CA LEU A 102 -14.63 4.80 11.54
C LEU A 102 -13.45 4.41 10.65
N ARG A 103 -13.66 3.56 9.64
CA ARG A 103 -12.63 3.13 8.69
C ARG A 103 -12.07 4.32 7.90
N ASN A 104 -12.94 5.21 7.42
CA ASN A 104 -12.50 6.43 6.76
C ASN A 104 -11.82 7.38 7.76
N LEU A 105 -12.30 7.46 9.00
CA LEU A 105 -11.75 8.37 10.00
C LEU A 105 -10.33 7.98 10.37
N SER A 106 -10.08 6.69 10.63
CA SER A 106 -8.74 6.16 10.89
C SER A 106 -7.82 6.30 9.68
N ALA A 107 -8.31 6.03 8.46
CA ALA A 107 -7.54 6.18 7.22
C ALA A 107 -7.14 7.63 6.92
N CYS A 108 -8.07 8.59 7.06
CA CYS A 108 -7.82 9.99 6.74
C CYS A 108 -7.14 10.76 7.88
N GLY A 109 -7.34 10.32 9.12
CA GLY A 109 -6.85 10.98 10.33
C GLY A 109 -5.46 10.58 10.81
N GLY A 110 -4.87 9.53 10.24
CA GLY A 110 -3.50 9.12 10.58
C GLY A 110 -3.34 8.63 12.02
N PHE A 111 -2.10 8.73 12.51
CA PHE A 111 -1.69 8.29 13.85
C PHE A 111 -2.53 8.91 14.97
N GLU A 112 -2.79 10.22 14.89
CA GLU A 112 -3.51 10.97 15.95
C GLU A 112 -4.92 10.41 16.17
N VAL A 113 -5.66 10.17 15.08
CA VAL A 113 -7.02 9.64 15.16
C VAL A 113 -7.02 8.17 15.60
N CYS A 114 -6.10 7.35 15.11
CA CYS A 114 -6.00 5.95 15.54
C CYS A 114 -5.67 5.84 17.03
N ASP A 115 -4.79 6.69 17.56
CA ASP A 115 -4.51 6.74 19.00
C ASP A 115 -5.74 7.23 19.79
N ASP A 116 -6.46 8.24 19.28
CA ASP A 116 -7.74 8.70 19.85
C ASP A 116 -8.79 7.57 19.90
N MET A 117 -8.86 6.72 18.86
CA MET A 117 -9.73 5.53 18.85
C MET A 117 -9.39 4.52 19.94
N VAL A 118 -8.10 4.27 20.16
CA VAL A 118 -7.65 3.33 21.20
C VAL A 118 -7.90 3.91 22.60
N THR A 119 -7.62 5.20 22.81
CA THR A 119 -7.82 5.86 24.10
C THR A 119 -9.31 5.99 24.46
N LYS A 120 -10.19 6.15 23.46
CA LYS A 120 -11.66 6.14 23.62
C LYS A 120 -12.30 4.76 23.57
N ASP A 121 -11.49 3.69 23.66
CA ASP A 121 -11.95 2.31 23.77
C ASP A 121 -12.81 1.81 22.59
N VAL A 122 -12.49 2.22 21.36
CA VAL A 122 -13.16 1.68 20.14
C VAL A 122 -12.82 0.21 19.90
N MET A 123 -11.66 -0.26 20.38
CA MET A 123 -11.24 -1.66 20.22
C MET A 123 -12.21 -2.64 20.88
N THR A 124 -12.80 -2.31 22.03
CA THR A 124 -13.76 -3.18 22.74
C THR A 124 -15.02 -3.49 21.92
N PRO A 125 -15.82 -2.50 21.46
CA PRO A 125 -16.97 -2.76 20.61
C PRO A 125 -16.59 -3.32 19.23
N LEU A 126 -15.40 -3.00 18.70
CA LEU A 126 -14.91 -3.56 17.44
C LEU A 126 -14.65 -5.07 17.54
N VAL A 127 -13.94 -5.52 18.58
CA VAL A 127 -13.67 -6.94 18.81
C VAL A 127 -14.97 -7.70 19.08
N ALA A 128 -15.89 -7.12 19.84
CA ALA A 128 -17.21 -7.71 20.07
C ALA A 128 -17.98 -7.91 18.76
N LEU A 129 -18.00 -6.89 17.88
CA LEU A 129 -18.63 -6.96 16.56
C LEU A 129 -18.01 -8.06 15.70
N LEU A 130 -16.68 -8.14 15.63
CA LEU A 130 -15.98 -9.18 14.85
C LEU A 130 -16.30 -10.59 15.35
N LYS A 131 -16.37 -10.79 16.67
CA LYS A 131 -16.76 -12.08 17.28
C LYS A 131 -18.20 -12.44 16.89
N GLU A 132 -19.14 -11.51 17.03
CA GLU A 132 -20.56 -11.71 16.70
C GLU A 132 -20.79 -12.02 15.23
N VAL A 133 -20.22 -11.21 14.33
CA VAL A 133 -20.34 -11.36 12.88
C VAL A 133 -19.75 -12.70 12.43
N LEU A 134 -18.60 -13.10 12.97
CA LEU A 134 -18.01 -14.41 12.69
C LEU A 134 -18.95 -15.56 13.11
N SER A 135 -19.56 -15.47 14.30
CA SER A 135 -20.55 -16.45 14.75
C SER A 135 -21.75 -16.53 13.81
N CYS A 136 -22.27 -15.40 13.31
CA CYS A 136 -23.35 -15.38 12.33
C CYS A 136 -22.93 -16.05 11.00
N VAL A 137 -21.75 -15.73 10.51
CA VAL A 137 -21.17 -16.29 9.28
C VAL A 137 -21.01 -17.82 9.38
N LEU A 138 -20.54 -18.31 10.52
CA LEU A 138 -20.39 -19.75 10.79
C LEU A 138 -21.74 -20.45 10.93
N PHE A 139 -22.71 -19.83 11.62
CA PHE A 139 -24.05 -20.37 11.77
C PHE A 139 -24.77 -20.53 10.43
N HIS A 140 -24.69 -19.52 9.56
CA HIS A 140 -25.25 -19.60 8.21
C HIS A 140 -24.64 -20.73 7.36
N LEU A 141 -23.35 -21.04 7.54
CA LEU A 141 -22.70 -22.15 6.84
C LEU A 141 -23.24 -23.51 7.31
N ILE A 142 -23.36 -23.71 8.62
CA ILE A 142 -23.85 -24.95 9.23
C ILE A 142 -25.31 -25.16 8.83
N LEU A 143 -26.14 -24.13 8.94
CA LEU A 143 -27.56 -24.22 8.59
C LEU A 143 -27.75 -24.36 7.07
N GLY A 144 -26.91 -23.71 6.26
CA GLY A 144 -26.89 -23.84 4.82
C GLY A 144 -26.58 -25.28 4.35
N ALA A 145 -25.60 -25.93 4.98
CA ALA A 145 -25.27 -27.32 4.72
C ALA A 145 -26.40 -28.30 5.17
N VAL A 146 -27.13 -27.97 6.23
CA VAL A 146 -28.21 -28.81 6.78
C VAL A 146 -29.54 -28.65 6.03
N LEU A 147 -29.84 -27.45 5.50
CA LEU A 147 -31.15 -27.15 4.90
C LEU A 147 -31.21 -27.23 3.36
N PHE A 148 -30.09 -27.07 2.64
CA PHE A 148 -30.09 -27.02 1.16
C PHE A 148 -29.80 -28.36 0.47
N GLY A 149 -29.81 -29.46 1.22
CA GLY A 149 -29.97 -30.80 0.66
C GLY A 149 -31.42 -31.05 0.22
N SER A 150 -31.86 -30.39 -0.86
CA SER A 150 -33.04 -30.65 -1.72
C SER A 150 -34.15 -29.58 -1.76
N THR A 151 -34.62 -29.32 -3.00
CA THR A 151 -35.89 -28.68 -3.47
C THR A 151 -36.00 -27.16 -3.33
N GLY A 152 -36.54 -26.37 -4.27
CA GLY A 152 -37.35 -26.63 -5.47
C GLY A 152 -38.58 -25.69 -5.50
N LEU A 153 -38.61 -24.75 -6.46
CA LEU A 153 -39.73 -23.96 -7.03
C LEU A 153 -40.47 -22.84 -6.25
N ASP A 154 -40.47 -21.68 -6.93
CA ASP A 154 -41.51 -20.69 -7.27
C ASP A 154 -42.33 -19.94 -6.20
N SER A 155 -42.20 -18.60 -6.16
CA SER A 155 -43.29 -17.61 -6.40
C SER A 155 -42.85 -16.15 -6.17
N ASN A 156 -43.55 -15.23 -6.82
CA ASN A 156 -43.23 -13.81 -7.10
C ASN A 156 -43.40 -12.82 -5.92
N GLU A 157 -43.00 -13.21 -4.71
CA GLU A 157 -42.62 -12.29 -3.63
C GLU A 157 -41.13 -12.51 -3.38
N MET A 158 -40.36 -11.45 -3.04
CA MET A 158 -38.91 -11.57 -2.87
C MET A 158 -38.60 -12.79 -2.02
N SER A 159 -38.02 -13.80 -2.66
CA SER A 159 -38.07 -15.16 -2.16
C SER A 159 -37.32 -15.23 -0.82
N PRO A 160 -37.63 -16.18 0.07
CA PRO A 160 -36.86 -16.39 1.30
C PRO A 160 -35.35 -16.56 1.04
N GLN A 161 -34.97 -16.90 -0.20
CA GLN A 161 -33.60 -16.97 -0.71
C GLN A 161 -32.97 -15.57 -0.84
N GLU A 162 -33.63 -14.65 -1.54
CA GLU A 162 -33.10 -13.31 -1.83
C GLU A 162 -32.90 -12.45 -0.57
N LYS A 163 -33.80 -12.57 0.42
CA LYS A 163 -33.62 -11.89 1.73
C LYS A 163 -32.47 -12.49 2.55
N LYS A 164 -32.22 -13.80 2.43
CA LYS A 164 -31.09 -14.47 3.12
C LYS A 164 -29.76 -14.11 2.46
N ASP A 165 -29.72 -14.01 1.14
CA ASP A 165 -28.54 -13.62 0.40
C ASP A 165 -28.17 -12.13 0.64
N GLN A 166 -29.17 -11.24 0.73
CA GLN A 166 -28.94 -9.85 1.15
C GLN A 166 -28.38 -9.75 2.59
N ASN A 167 -28.93 -10.51 3.52
CA ASN A 167 -28.47 -10.49 4.91
C ASN A 167 -27.04 -11.08 5.04
N ARG A 168 -26.74 -12.15 4.29
CA ARG A 168 -25.39 -12.71 4.20
C ARG A 168 -24.39 -11.68 3.66
N ASN A 169 -24.75 -10.96 2.60
CA ASN A 169 -23.90 -9.93 2.02
C ASN A 169 -23.66 -8.75 2.99
N SER A 170 -24.68 -8.29 3.72
CA SER A 170 -24.51 -7.23 4.73
C SER A 170 -23.60 -7.66 5.88
N ILE A 171 -23.73 -8.91 6.37
CA ILE A 171 -22.85 -9.44 7.42
C ILE A 171 -21.38 -9.49 6.95
N GLU A 172 -21.14 -9.91 5.70
CA GLU A 172 -19.79 -9.93 5.13
C GLU A 172 -19.24 -8.51 4.88
N ASN A 173 -20.09 -7.55 4.49
CA ASN A 173 -19.70 -6.13 4.37
C ASN A 173 -19.31 -5.54 5.74
N ILE A 174 -20.09 -5.81 6.79
CA ILE A 174 -19.76 -5.38 8.16
C ILE A 174 -18.41 -5.97 8.59
N ALA A 175 -18.18 -7.26 8.32
CA ALA A 175 -16.89 -7.89 8.60
C ALA A 175 -15.75 -7.16 7.88
N ASN A 176 -15.94 -6.84 6.60
CA ASN A 176 -14.94 -6.16 5.79
C ASN A 176 -14.62 -4.76 6.33
N GLU A 177 -15.63 -3.95 6.66
CA GLU A 177 -15.42 -2.63 7.27
C GLU A 177 -14.73 -2.74 8.63
N ALA A 178 -15.18 -3.66 9.50
CA ALA A 178 -14.61 -3.86 10.82
C ALA A 178 -13.14 -4.33 10.77
N VAL A 179 -12.79 -5.24 9.87
CA VAL A 179 -11.39 -5.68 9.67
C VAL A 179 -10.52 -4.52 9.17
N ASN A 180 -11.04 -3.66 8.29
CA ASN A 180 -10.29 -2.48 7.84
C ASN A 180 -10.10 -1.45 8.96
N VAL A 181 -11.08 -1.25 9.85
CA VAL A 181 -10.88 -0.45 11.07
C VAL A 181 -9.79 -1.06 11.94
N LEU A 182 -9.84 -2.37 12.19
CA LEU A 182 -8.86 -3.09 13.01
C LEU A 182 -7.45 -2.94 12.41
N TRP A 183 -7.32 -3.12 11.11
CA TRP A 183 -6.07 -2.96 10.39
C TRP A 183 -5.50 -1.54 10.56
N ASN A 184 -6.27 -0.50 10.23
CA ASN A 184 -5.82 0.89 10.33
C ASN A 184 -5.35 1.26 11.75
N ILE A 185 -6.07 0.81 12.77
CA ILE A 185 -5.73 1.09 14.16
C ILE A 185 -4.45 0.34 14.56
N CYS A 186 -4.31 -0.93 14.19
CA CYS A 186 -3.11 -1.74 14.46
C CYS A 186 -1.86 -1.22 13.73
N GLU A 187 -2.00 -0.68 12.51
CA GLU A 187 -0.89 -0.07 11.77
C GLU A 187 -0.35 1.17 12.49
N CYS A 188 -1.22 1.90 13.19
CA CYS A 188 -0.88 3.17 13.82
C CYS A 188 -0.59 3.06 15.33
N SER A 189 -0.92 1.96 16.01
CA SER A 189 -0.84 1.91 17.47
C SER A 189 -0.32 0.56 18.00
N SER A 190 0.85 0.58 18.64
CA SER A 190 1.40 -0.58 19.35
C SER A 190 0.49 -1.05 20.50
N ARG A 191 -0.24 -0.12 21.13
CA ARG A 191 -1.26 -0.45 22.13
C ARG A 191 -2.40 -1.25 21.53
N ALA A 192 -2.84 -0.92 20.31
CA ALA A 192 -3.85 -1.70 19.61
C ALA A 192 -3.36 -3.10 19.24
N VAL A 193 -2.11 -3.23 18.82
CA VAL A 193 -1.47 -4.54 18.58
C VAL A 193 -1.45 -5.39 19.86
N SER A 194 -1.15 -4.79 21.02
CA SER A 194 -1.23 -5.49 22.31
C SER A 194 -2.67 -5.94 22.65
N ILE A 195 -3.68 -5.11 22.36
CA ILE A 195 -5.09 -5.48 22.53
C ILE A 195 -5.47 -6.62 21.58
N PHE A 196 -5.04 -6.57 20.31
CA PHE A 196 -5.24 -7.62 19.31
C PHE A 196 -4.73 -8.97 19.82
N ASN A 197 -3.51 -8.99 20.39
CA ASN A 197 -2.90 -10.19 20.96
C ASN A 197 -3.75 -10.73 22.13
N LYS A 198 -4.09 -9.87 23.10
CA LYS A 198 -4.84 -10.25 24.32
C LYS A 198 -6.25 -10.75 24.05
N GLU A 199 -6.93 -10.17 23.06
CA GLU A 199 -8.32 -10.49 22.74
C GLU A 199 -8.48 -11.74 21.86
N GLY A 200 -7.37 -12.36 21.44
CA GLY A 200 -7.38 -13.54 20.58
C GLY A 200 -7.84 -13.22 19.15
N CYS A 201 -7.62 -12.00 18.67
CA CYS A 201 -8.07 -11.56 17.35
C CYS A 201 -7.47 -12.37 16.20
N LEU A 202 -6.29 -12.99 16.40
CA LEU A 202 -5.64 -13.87 15.42
C LEU A 202 -6.58 -14.98 14.92
N GLU A 203 -7.26 -15.67 15.84
CA GLU A 203 -8.15 -16.78 15.46
C GLU A 203 -9.35 -16.29 14.65
N ILE A 204 -9.85 -15.09 14.97
CA ILE A 204 -10.98 -14.46 14.30
C ILE A 204 -10.59 -14.15 12.85
N VAL A 205 -9.48 -13.45 12.65
CA VAL A 205 -9.02 -13.04 11.32
C VAL A 205 -8.63 -14.26 10.46
N LEU A 206 -8.00 -15.29 11.02
CA LEU A 206 -7.67 -16.52 10.27
C LEU A 206 -8.92 -17.27 9.81
N LYS A 207 -9.99 -17.28 10.61
CA LYS A 207 -11.28 -17.87 10.19
C LYS A 207 -11.90 -17.10 9.03
N TYR A 208 -11.80 -15.77 9.01
CA TYR A 208 -12.20 -14.99 7.83
C TYR A 208 -11.31 -15.28 6.62
N LEU A 209 -9.99 -15.35 6.80
CA LEU A 209 -9.07 -15.70 5.71
C LEU A 209 -9.41 -17.05 5.07
N SER A 210 -9.79 -18.05 5.87
CA SER A 210 -10.14 -19.40 5.38
C SER A 210 -11.29 -19.42 4.36
N ARG A 211 -12.05 -18.32 4.23
CA ARG A 211 -13.17 -18.15 3.29
C ARG A 211 -12.78 -17.44 2.00
N PHE A 212 -11.49 -17.30 1.70
CA PHE A 212 -10.97 -16.59 0.53
C PHE A 212 -11.60 -17.04 -0.81
N SER A 213 -12.03 -18.30 -0.92
CA SER A 213 -12.70 -18.84 -2.11
C SER A 213 -14.10 -18.25 -2.36
N THR A 214 -14.74 -17.72 -1.32
CA THR A 214 -16.11 -17.15 -1.38
C THR A 214 -16.14 -15.64 -1.30
N ASN A 215 -15.19 -15.03 -0.60
CA ASN A 215 -15.10 -13.58 -0.44
C ASN A 215 -13.63 -13.14 -0.43
N VAL A 216 -13.13 -12.79 -1.62
CA VAL A 216 -11.73 -12.39 -1.81
C VAL A 216 -11.46 -11.00 -1.24
N ASP A 217 -12.43 -10.08 -1.29
CA ASP A 217 -12.30 -8.71 -0.76
C ASP A 217 -12.02 -8.72 0.75
N LEU A 218 -12.82 -9.48 1.51
CA LEU A 218 -12.60 -9.68 2.95
C LEU A 218 -11.27 -10.38 3.22
N ALA A 219 -10.91 -11.38 2.42
CA ALA A 219 -9.64 -12.09 2.57
C ALA A 219 -8.43 -11.18 2.34
N ILE A 220 -8.52 -10.24 1.38
CA ILE A 220 -7.49 -9.22 1.14
C ILE A 220 -7.38 -8.28 2.35
N SER A 221 -8.51 -7.75 2.85
CA SER A 221 -8.53 -6.91 4.07
C SER A 221 -7.91 -7.62 5.27
N VAL A 222 -8.21 -8.91 5.43
CA VAL A 222 -7.61 -9.76 6.46
C VAL A 222 -6.11 -9.97 6.25
N ALA A 223 -5.68 -10.21 5.01
CA ALA A 223 -4.26 -10.41 4.70
C ALA A 223 -3.44 -9.14 4.95
N TYR A 224 -3.99 -7.95 4.66
CA TYR A 224 -3.40 -6.68 5.07
C TYR A 224 -3.24 -6.55 6.58
N CYS A 225 -4.32 -6.85 7.33
CA CYS A 225 -4.30 -6.83 8.79
C CYS A 225 -3.23 -7.79 9.33
N LEU A 226 -3.22 -9.05 8.86
CA LEU A 226 -2.28 -10.09 9.28
C LEU A 226 -0.83 -9.70 9.03
N GLN A 227 -0.53 -9.18 7.84
CA GLN A 227 0.83 -8.78 7.53
C GLN A 227 1.31 -7.62 8.41
N THR A 228 0.40 -6.72 8.79
CA THR A 228 0.69 -5.60 9.70
C THR A 228 0.94 -6.09 11.12
N VAL A 229 0.03 -6.89 11.69
CA VAL A 229 0.16 -7.33 13.10
C VAL A 229 1.26 -8.36 13.32
N THR A 230 1.75 -9.02 12.26
CA THR A 230 2.90 -9.94 12.32
C THR A 230 4.24 -9.25 12.16
N GLU A 231 4.27 -7.98 11.73
CA GLU A 231 5.51 -7.21 11.64
C GLU A 231 6.01 -6.84 13.04
N ASP A 232 7.24 -7.28 13.37
CA ASP A 232 7.93 -6.97 14.64
C ASP A 232 7.13 -7.30 15.91
N ASN A 233 6.36 -8.40 15.89
CA ASN A 233 5.48 -8.81 16.99
C ASN A 233 5.75 -10.25 17.48
N PRO A 234 6.83 -10.50 18.23
CA PRO A 234 7.23 -11.85 18.65
C PRO A 234 6.23 -12.53 19.61
N GLU A 235 5.38 -11.76 20.31
CA GLU A 235 4.28 -12.30 21.12
C GLU A 235 3.24 -13.01 20.24
N LEU A 236 2.84 -12.36 19.15
CA LEU A 236 1.87 -12.94 18.21
C LEU A 236 2.46 -14.12 17.43
N LEU A 237 3.71 -14.07 16.98
CA LEU A 237 4.29 -15.15 16.16
C LEU A 237 4.26 -16.50 16.90
N LYS A 238 4.49 -16.50 18.21
CA LYS A 238 4.43 -17.70 19.06
C LYS A 238 3.02 -18.30 19.17
N SER A 239 2.00 -17.55 18.81
CA SER A 239 0.59 -17.96 18.88
C SER A 239 0.12 -18.71 17.62
N PHE A 240 0.95 -18.75 16.56
CA PHE A 240 0.62 -19.49 15.34
C PHE A 240 0.73 -21.00 15.57
N SER A 241 -0.39 -21.70 15.31
CA SER A 241 -0.49 -23.15 15.35
C SER A 241 -0.36 -23.76 13.95
N ALA A 242 -0.15 -25.09 13.86
CA ALA A 242 -0.10 -25.77 12.56
C ALA A 242 -1.36 -25.55 11.69
N PRO A 243 -2.60 -25.57 12.23
CA PRO A 243 -3.79 -25.21 11.46
C PRO A 243 -3.77 -23.76 10.95
N ALA A 244 -3.26 -22.81 11.74
CA ALA A 244 -3.12 -21.42 11.32
C ALA A 244 -2.17 -21.28 10.11
N LEU A 245 -1.02 -21.97 10.17
CA LEU A 245 -0.05 -22.00 9.07
C LEU A 245 -0.65 -22.65 7.81
N HIS A 246 -1.44 -23.71 7.95
CA HIS A 246 -2.12 -24.36 6.82
C HIS A 246 -3.13 -23.44 6.12
N VAL A 247 -3.82 -22.55 6.85
CA VAL A 247 -4.73 -21.56 6.23
C VAL A 247 -3.93 -20.57 5.36
N LEU A 248 -2.78 -20.10 5.85
CA LEU A 248 -1.89 -19.23 5.07
C LEU A 248 -1.37 -19.95 3.82
N GLU A 249 -0.90 -21.19 3.98
CA GLU A 249 -0.43 -22.03 2.87
C GLU A 249 -1.53 -22.23 1.81
N SER A 250 -2.75 -22.55 2.24
CA SER A 250 -3.89 -22.75 1.34
C SER A 250 -4.23 -21.49 0.53
N ALA A 251 -4.20 -20.31 1.16
CA ALA A 251 -4.45 -19.05 0.47
C ALA A 251 -3.30 -18.70 -0.51
N MET A 252 -2.05 -18.93 -0.10
CA MET A 252 -0.86 -18.69 -0.91
C MET A 252 -0.82 -19.60 -2.16
N LEU A 253 -1.24 -20.86 -2.03
CA LEU A 253 -1.22 -21.87 -3.09
C LEU A 253 -2.53 -21.96 -3.89
N SER A 254 -3.46 -21.01 -3.73
CA SER A 254 -4.71 -20.97 -4.50
C SER A 254 -4.43 -21.04 -6.01
N PRO A 255 -5.15 -21.85 -6.80
CA PRO A 255 -4.93 -21.95 -8.25
C PRO A 255 -5.47 -20.74 -9.03
N VAL A 256 -6.25 -19.87 -8.39
CA VAL A 256 -6.89 -18.72 -9.05
C VAL A 256 -5.86 -17.64 -9.38
N SER A 257 -5.96 -17.05 -10.57
CA SER A 257 -4.98 -16.12 -11.15
C SER A 257 -5.53 -14.73 -11.49
N SER A 258 -6.67 -14.33 -10.91
CA SER A 258 -7.12 -12.92 -11.01
C SER A 258 -6.16 -11.99 -10.24
N MET A 259 -6.20 -10.69 -10.53
CA MET A 259 -5.29 -9.73 -9.91
C MET A 259 -5.58 -9.57 -8.42
N GLU A 260 -6.85 -9.67 -8.01
CA GLU A 260 -7.26 -9.73 -6.61
C GLU A 260 -6.62 -10.93 -5.88
N TYR A 261 -6.59 -12.11 -6.51
CA TYR A 261 -5.91 -13.28 -5.94
C TYR A 261 -4.39 -13.15 -5.95
N ILE A 262 -3.81 -12.50 -6.96
CA ILE A 262 -2.38 -12.19 -6.99
C ILE A 262 -2.01 -11.28 -5.81
N LEU A 263 -2.81 -10.25 -5.53
CA LEU A 263 -2.64 -9.40 -4.35
C LEU A 263 -2.76 -10.21 -3.06
N LEU A 264 -3.80 -11.02 -2.91
CA LEU A 264 -3.99 -11.88 -1.73
C LEU A 264 -2.77 -12.76 -1.47
N LYS A 265 -2.30 -13.49 -2.49
CA LYS A 265 -1.11 -14.35 -2.40
C LYS A 265 0.14 -13.56 -2.00
N THR A 266 0.30 -12.36 -2.55
CA THR A 266 1.44 -11.49 -2.23
C THR A 266 1.42 -11.03 -0.78
N LEU A 267 0.25 -10.66 -0.25
CA LEU A 267 0.08 -10.27 1.16
C LEU A 267 0.32 -11.44 2.12
N VAL A 268 -0.21 -12.62 1.77
CA VAL A 268 -0.01 -13.85 2.55
C VAL A 268 1.46 -14.26 2.52
N ALA A 269 2.13 -14.17 1.37
CA ALA A 269 3.57 -14.44 1.25
C ALA A 269 4.40 -13.51 2.15
N GLY A 270 4.03 -12.24 2.25
CA GLY A 270 4.65 -11.30 3.19
C GLY A 270 4.35 -11.60 4.66
N THR A 271 3.15 -12.09 4.99
CA THR A 271 2.84 -12.60 6.34
C THR A 271 3.70 -13.81 6.68
N ILE A 272 3.86 -14.76 5.74
CA ILE A 272 4.72 -15.94 5.93
C ILE A 272 6.19 -15.54 6.08
N TRP A 273 6.65 -14.52 5.34
CA TRP A 273 7.99 -13.96 5.53
C TRP A 273 8.21 -13.41 6.96
N ASN A 274 7.22 -12.70 7.52
CA ASN A 274 7.28 -12.25 8.91
C ASN A 274 7.34 -13.43 9.92
N LEU A 275 6.80 -14.59 9.54
CA LEU A 275 6.81 -15.83 10.33
C LEU A 275 8.05 -16.70 10.07
N LYS A 276 9.05 -16.23 9.30
CA LYS A 276 10.24 -17.02 8.96
C LYS A 276 10.89 -17.63 10.21
N ASP A 277 11.00 -16.92 11.32
CA ASP A 277 11.76 -17.42 12.48
C ASP A 277 11.05 -18.53 13.26
N ILE A 278 9.74 -18.73 13.05
CA ILE A 278 8.96 -19.83 13.65
C ILE A 278 8.81 -21.04 12.73
N ILE A 279 9.16 -20.90 11.45
CA ILE A 279 9.05 -21.98 10.46
C ILE A 279 10.20 -22.98 10.66
N PRO A 280 9.93 -24.31 10.65
CA PRO A 280 10.97 -25.32 10.78
C PRO A 280 12.09 -25.16 9.74
N SER A 281 13.35 -25.25 10.16
CA SER A 281 14.53 -25.08 9.29
C SER A 281 14.52 -25.96 8.03
N LYS A 282 13.98 -27.18 8.14
CA LYS A 282 13.81 -28.12 7.01
C LYS A 282 12.90 -27.62 5.87
N SER A 283 11.98 -26.69 6.16
CA SER A 283 11.01 -26.16 5.21
C SER A 283 11.30 -24.72 4.79
N GLN A 284 12.29 -24.06 5.41
CA GLN A 284 12.68 -22.68 5.13
C GLN A 284 12.98 -22.45 3.64
N ALA A 285 13.87 -23.26 3.07
CA ALA A 285 14.28 -23.10 1.68
C ALA A 285 13.10 -23.24 0.71
N GLU A 286 12.20 -24.21 0.95
CA GLU A 286 11.01 -24.42 0.14
C GLU A 286 10.05 -23.23 0.23
N ILE A 287 9.80 -22.73 1.43
CA ILE A 287 8.92 -21.58 1.67
C ILE A 287 9.51 -20.30 1.06
N ILE A 288 10.81 -20.05 1.21
CA ILE A 288 11.51 -18.92 0.60
C ILE A 288 11.38 -18.97 -0.93
N ASN A 289 11.55 -20.16 -1.53
CA ASN A 289 11.34 -20.34 -2.97
C ASN A 289 9.88 -20.10 -3.38
N ALA A 290 8.90 -20.59 -2.60
CA ALA A 290 7.48 -20.37 -2.88
C ALA A 290 7.12 -18.88 -2.83
N ILE A 291 7.60 -18.15 -1.81
CA ILE A 291 7.42 -16.71 -1.69
C ILE A 291 8.04 -16.01 -2.90
N LEU A 292 9.33 -16.24 -3.18
CA LEU A 292 10.03 -15.56 -4.26
C LEU A 292 9.46 -15.91 -5.64
N LYS A 293 8.91 -17.11 -5.83
CA LYS A 293 8.16 -17.45 -7.05
C LYS A 293 6.94 -16.54 -7.23
N ILE A 294 6.13 -16.35 -6.19
CA ILE A 294 4.96 -15.46 -6.24
C ILE A 294 5.40 -14.02 -6.54
N LEU A 295 6.43 -13.52 -5.85
CA LEU A 295 6.94 -12.17 -6.10
C LEU A 295 7.49 -12.04 -7.53
N SER A 296 8.14 -13.08 -8.03
CA SER A 296 8.64 -13.15 -9.41
C SER A 296 7.52 -13.09 -10.44
N GLU A 297 6.43 -13.83 -10.24
CA GLU A 297 5.23 -13.83 -11.10
C GLU A 297 4.56 -12.45 -11.11
N VAL A 298 4.40 -11.82 -9.94
CA VAL A 298 3.84 -10.47 -9.79
C VAL A 298 4.67 -9.42 -10.54
N LEU A 299 6.00 -9.50 -10.43
CA LEU A 299 6.92 -8.57 -11.08
C LEU A 299 7.05 -8.78 -12.58
N GLU A 300 6.74 -9.97 -13.10
CA GLU A 300 6.76 -10.24 -14.55
C GLU A 300 5.68 -9.45 -15.30
N MET A 301 4.54 -9.17 -14.65
CA MET A 301 3.38 -8.56 -15.32
C MET A 301 3.62 -7.09 -15.70
N ASP A 302 3.37 -6.70 -16.94
CA ASP A 302 3.51 -5.29 -17.35
C ASP A 302 2.33 -4.44 -16.85
N ALA A 303 2.63 -3.45 -16.00
CA ALA A 303 1.65 -2.56 -15.39
C ALA A 303 0.97 -1.65 -16.42
N GLY A 304 1.74 -1.11 -17.37
CA GLY A 304 1.24 -0.20 -18.38
C GLY A 304 0.32 -0.92 -19.37
N GLU A 305 0.74 -2.09 -19.84
CA GLU A 305 -0.06 -2.94 -20.71
C GLU A 305 -1.36 -3.37 -20.02
N THR A 306 -1.29 -3.79 -18.76
CA THR A 306 -2.49 -4.16 -17.99
C THR A 306 -3.47 -2.99 -17.87
N VAL A 307 -2.98 -1.78 -17.56
CA VAL A 307 -3.82 -0.58 -17.48
C VAL A 307 -4.54 -0.33 -18.82
N ILE A 308 -3.84 -0.45 -19.93
CA ILE A 308 -4.42 -0.25 -21.28
C ILE A 308 -5.49 -1.30 -21.56
N GLN A 309 -5.18 -2.58 -21.36
CA GLN A 309 -6.10 -3.71 -21.59
C GLN A 309 -7.35 -3.64 -20.72
N MET A 310 -7.19 -3.30 -19.43
CA MET A 310 -8.31 -3.23 -18.49
C MET A 310 -9.22 -2.06 -18.80
N LYS A 311 -8.66 -0.92 -19.24
CA LYS A 311 -9.47 0.22 -19.69
C LYS A 311 -10.21 -0.06 -20.99
N GLU A 312 -9.58 -0.76 -21.93
CA GLU A 312 -10.25 -1.19 -23.15
C GLU A 312 -11.41 -2.14 -22.82
N THR A 313 -11.19 -3.10 -21.92
CA THR A 313 -12.21 -4.06 -21.46
C THR A 313 -13.38 -3.33 -20.79
N GLU A 314 -13.13 -2.37 -19.89
CA GLU A 314 -14.16 -1.54 -19.27
C GLU A 314 -14.97 -0.79 -20.34
N THR A 315 -14.29 -0.20 -21.32
CA THR A 315 -14.93 0.56 -22.41
C THR A 315 -15.82 -0.33 -23.28
N GLN A 316 -15.37 -1.54 -23.60
CA GLN A 316 -16.15 -2.54 -24.34
C GLN A 316 -17.38 -2.95 -23.53
N ARG A 317 -17.21 -3.25 -22.23
CA ARG A 317 -18.31 -3.61 -21.33
C ARG A 317 -19.39 -2.53 -21.27
N ILE A 318 -18.99 -1.27 -21.14
CA ILE A 318 -19.91 -0.12 -21.12
C ILE A 318 -20.65 0.01 -22.47
N LYS A 319 -19.96 -0.15 -23.60
CA LYS A 319 -20.58 -0.10 -24.93
C LYS A 319 -21.60 -1.22 -25.13
N THR A 320 -21.28 -2.44 -24.73
CA THR A 320 -22.20 -3.59 -24.82
C THR A 320 -23.43 -3.41 -23.92
N ALA A 321 -23.26 -2.86 -22.72
CA ALA A 321 -24.38 -2.56 -21.83
C ALA A 321 -25.35 -1.55 -22.46
N ALA A 322 -24.82 -0.45 -23.01
CA ALA A 322 -25.62 0.57 -23.70
C ALA A 322 -26.40 0.00 -24.91
N GLN A 323 -25.76 -0.83 -25.73
CA GLN A 323 -26.41 -1.48 -26.88
C GLN A 323 -27.53 -2.46 -26.46
N THR A 324 -27.37 -3.11 -25.31
CA THR A 324 -28.38 -4.04 -24.78
C THR A 324 -29.60 -3.28 -24.27
N GLU A 325 -29.40 -2.13 -23.64
CA GLU A 325 -30.49 -1.24 -23.19
C GLU A 325 -31.27 -0.66 -24.37
N ASP A 326 -30.60 -0.20 -25.43
CA ASP A 326 -31.25 0.32 -26.65
C ASP A 326 -32.09 -0.76 -27.36
N THR A 327 -31.62 -2.01 -27.36
CA THR A 327 -32.35 -3.13 -27.98
C THR A 327 -33.62 -3.49 -27.19
N LEU A 328 -33.57 -3.42 -25.85
CA LEU A 328 -34.73 -3.67 -24.98
C LEU A 328 -35.79 -2.56 -25.06
N GLN A 329 -35.39 -1.33 -25.37
CA GLN A 329 -36.32 -0.22 -25.59
C GLN A 329 -37.04 -0.34 -26.94
N ASN A 330 -36.35 -0.81 -27.99
CA ASN A 330 -36.93 -0.96 -29.32
C ASN A 330 -37.91 -2.14 -29.45
N VAL A 331 -37.76 -3.20 -28.65
CA VAL A 331 -38.67 -4.37 -28.66
C VAL A 331 -40.00 -4.10 -27.93
N ASN A 332 -40.03 -3.13 -27.01
CA ASN A 332 -41.25 -2.74 -26.29
C ASN A 332 -42.06 -1.62 -26.97
N GLY A 333 -41.68 -1.23 -28.19
CA GLY A 333 -42.28 -0.11 -28.94
C GLY A 333 -43.30 -0.50 -30.01
N ASP A 334 -43.56 -1.79 -30.23
CA ASP A 334 -44.38 -2.26 -31.36
C ASP A 334 -45.44 -3.27 -30.89
N ASP A 335 -46.53 -2.75 -30.33
CA ASP A 335 -47.89 -3.31 -30.51
C ASP A 335 -48.86 -2.41 -29.73
N LEU A 336 -49.64 -1.60 -30.46
CA LEU A 336 -51.08 -1.40 -30.28
C LEU A 336 -51.56 -0.40 -31.36
N ILE A 337 -52.37 -0.92 -32.27
CA ILE A 337 -53.07 -0.26 -33.36
C ILE A 337 -53.88 0.94 -32.83
N GLU A 338 -53.60 2.15 -33.33
CA GLU A 338 -54.42 3.35 -33.10
C GLU A 338 -55.55 3.40 -34.14
N ASP A 339 -56.80 3.30 -33.67
CA ASP A 339 -57.98 3.79 -34.41
C ASP A 339 -58.18 5.28 -34.07
N ASP A 340 -58.45 6.05 -35.13
CA ASP A 340 -58.71 7.50 -35.18
C ASP A 340 -59.83 7.99 -34.23
N GLU A 341 -59.59 9.08 -33.48
CA GLU A 341 -60.24 10.39 -33.67
C GLU A 341 -59.96 11.38 -32.51
N MET A 342 -59.57 12.60 -32.91
CA MET A 342 -59.69 13.92 -32.26
C MET A 342 -58.77 14.34 -31.09
N GLU A 343 -58.09 15.47 -31.36
CA GLU A 343 -57.27 16.30 -30.48
C GLU A 343 -58.05 16.86 -29.28
N GLU A 344 -57.51 16.71 -28.06
CA GLU A 344 -56.90 17.81 -27.29
C GLU A 344 -56.51 17.33 -25.87
N ILE A 345 -55.19 17.41 -25.58
CA ILE A 345 -54.52 17.42 -24.26
C ILE A 345 -54.67 16.17 -23.37
N PRO A 346 -53.63 15.30 -23.27
CA PRO A 346 -53.54 14.34 -22.18
C PRO A 346 -52.60 14.81 -21.06
N HIS A 347 -53.15 14.90 -19.85
CA HIS A 347 -52.41 14.89 -18.61
C HIS A 347 -51.52 13.63 -18.51
N ARG A 348 -50.23 13.74 -18.87
CA ARG A 348 -49.25 12.69 -18.57
C ARG A 348 -48.86 12.72 -17.08
N ARG A 349 -49.69 12.11 -16.23
CA ARG A 349 -49.19 11.54 -14.97
C ARG A 349 -48.26 10.39 -15.34
N LYS A 350 -46.96 10.68 -15.50
CA LYS A 350 -45.92 9.65 -15.51
C LYS A 350 -45.92 8.98 -14.13
N VAL A 351 -46.50 7.79 -14.07
CA VAL A 351 -46.39 6.87 -12.93
C VAL A 351 -44.90 6.56 -12.77
N ARG A 352 -44.27 7.29 -11.84
CA ARG A 352 -42.89 7.11 -11.38
C ARG A 352 -42.87 5.82 -10.56
N ARG A 353 -42.77 4.64 -11.20
CA ARG A 353 -42.59 3.36 -10.51
C ARG A 353 -41.32 2.65 -10.99
N LYS A 354 -40.36 2.61 -10.06
CA LYS A 354 -39.32 1.58 -9.86
C LYS A 354 -38.35 1.30 -11.02
N THR A 355 -37.38 2.21 -11.20
CA THR A 355 -36.05 1.88 -11.77
C THR A 355 -34.91 2.72 -11.18
N PHE A 356 -35.16 3.48 -10.11
CA PHE A 356 -34.18 4.41 -9.51
C PHE A 356 -33.02 3.77 -8.72
N ILE A 357 -32.90 2.45 -8.67
CA ILE A 357 -31.85 1.80 -7.85
C ILE A 357 -30.71 1.23 -8.71
N SER A 358 -30.94 0.93 -10.00
CA SER A 358 -29.87 0.43 -10.88
C SER A 358 -29.01 1.55 -11.47
N ASP A 359 -29.57 2.76 -11.64
CA ASP A 359 -28.87 3.95 -12.16
C ASP A 359 -28.05 4.70 -11.10
N LEU A 360 -28.12 4.29 -9.82
CA LEU A 360 -27.42 4.93 -8.69
C LEU A 360 -26.20 4.15 -8.20
N LEU A 361 -25.95 2.97 -8.76
CA LEU A 361 -24.70 2.25 -8.50
C LEU A 361 -23.67 2.74 -9.51
N PRO A 362 -22.47 3.20 -9.08
CA PRO A 362 -21.36 3.35 -10.00
C PRO A 362 -21.23 2.06 -10.82
N PRO A 363 -20.95 2.14 -12.15
CA PRO A 363 -20.62 0.94 -12.90
C PRO A 363 -19.59 0.17 -12.09
N THR A 364 -19.85 -1.10 -11.79
CA THR A 364 -18.95 -1.89 -10.94
C THR A 364 -17.54 -1.70 -11.47
N ASP A 365 -16.69 -1.00 -10.72
CA ASP A 365 -15.33 -0.60 -11.10
C ASP A 365 -14.40 -1.83 -11.08
N LYS A 366 -14.86 -2.95 -11.63
CA LYS A 366 -14.20 -4.26 -11.56
C LYS A 366 -12.84 -4.17 -12.23
N GLU A 367 -12.79 -3.63 -13.44
CA GLU A 367 -11.54 -3.49 -14.19
C GLU A 367 -10.55 -2.56 -13.46
N LEU A 368 -11.06 -1.47 -12.87
CA LEU A 368 -10.26 -0.57 -12.07
C LEU A 368 -9.75 -1.24 -10.78
N ARG A 369 -10.59 -2.03 -10.10
CA ARG A 369 -10.23 -2.75 -8.86
C ARG A 369 -9.16 -3.81 -9.10
N GLU A 370 -9.32 -4.62 -10.14
CA GLU A 370 -8.31 -5.60 -10.56
C GLU A 370 -6.99 -4.90 -10.93
N THR A 371 -7.04 -3.76 -11.63
CA THR A 371 -5.84 -2.98 -11.94
C THR A 371 -5.17 -2.45 -10.67
N ILE A 372 -5.95 -1.90 -9.73
CA ILE A 372 -5.44 -1.46 -8.42
C ILE A 372 -4.82 -2.63 -7.65
N ALA A 373 -5.43 -3.82 -7.71
CA ALA A 373 -4.92 -5.01 -7.04
C ALA A 373 -3.55 -5.42 -7.59
N LEU A 374 -3.36 -5.44 -8.92
CA LEU A 374 -2.06 -5.73 -9.53
C LEU A 374 -0.99 -4.71 -9.12
N LEU A 375 -1.28 -3.41 -9.28
CA LEU A 375 -0.31 -2.36 -8.95
C LEU A 375 0.09 -2.42 -7.46
N THR A 376 -0.88 -2.72 -6.60
CA THR A 376 -0.63 -2.85 -5.16
C THR A 376 0.14 -4.13 -4.82
N ALA A 377 -0.09 -5.23 -5.55
CA ALA A 377 0.71 -6.44 -5.44
C ALA A 377 2.17 -6.18 -5.84
N GLN A 378 2.41 -5.45 -6.95
CA GLN A 378 3.76 -5.09 -7.38
C GLN A 378 4.49 -4.20 -6.37
N GLN A 379 3.81 -3.18 -5.86
CA GLN A 379 4.35 -2.36 -4.79
C GLN A 379 4.72 -3.21 -3.57
N THR A 380 3.81 -4.08 -3.14
CA THR A 380 4.00 -4.96 -1.98
C THR A 380 5.16 -5.93 -2.20
N ALA A 381 5.28 -6.53 -3.39
CA ALA A 381 6.35 -7.46 -3.72
C ALA A 381 7.72 -6.80 -3.61
N LEU A 382 7.85 -5.56 -4.11
CA LEU A 382 9.09 -4.79 -4.02
C LEU A 382 9.46 -4.48 -2.56
N GLU A 383 8.48 -4.12 -1.73
CA GLU A 383 8.67 -3.86 -0.30
C GLU A 383 9.08 -5.13 0.46
N ILE A 384 8.47 -6.28 0.16
CA ILE A 384 8.86 -7.58 0.75
C ILE A 384 10.31 -7.92 0.37
N ILE A 385 10.71 -7.76 -0.90
CA ILE A 385 12.08 -8.06 -1.34
C ILE A 385 13.10 -7.14 -0.64
N VAL A 386 12.78 -5.86 -0.47
CA VAL A 386 13.64 -4.94 0.28
C VAL A 386 13.78 -5.39 1.72
N ASN A 387 12.68 -5.81 2.36
CA ASN A 387 12.72 -6.30 3.73
C ASN A 387 13.51 -7.62 3.84
N MET A 388 13.47 -8.50 2.83
CA MET A 388 14.35 -9.67 2.74
C MET A 388 15.83 -9.30 2.63
N CYS A 389 16.13 -8.10 2.14
CA CYS A 389 17.47 -7.55 1.96
C CYS A 389 17.99 -6.78 3.18
N CYS A 390 17.17 -6.53 4.20
CA CYS A 390 17.61 -5.89 5.44
C CYS A 390 18.21 -6.93 6.39
N SER A 391 19.39 -6.64 6.96
CA SER A 391 19.99 -7.48 8.02
C SER A 391 19.40 -7.10 9.39
N GLU A 392 18.91 -8.07 10.16
CA GLU A 392 18.34 -7.91 11.51
C GLU A 392 19.39 -7.68 12.62
N ASP A 393 20.60 -7.23 12.27
CA ASP A 393 21.57 -6.90 13.30
C ASP A 393 21.04 -5.70 14.10
N PRO A 394 20.90 -5.81 15.44
CA PRO A 394 20.53 -4.69 16.28
C PRO A 394 21.52 -3.57 15.99
N THR A 395 20.99 -2.42 15.59
CA THR A 395 21.78 -1.22 15.45
C THR A 395 22.36 -0.91 16.82
N ASP A 396 23.69 -0.74 16.90
CA ASP A 396 24.38 -0.19 18.08
C ASP A 396 23.81 1.18 18.53
N ASP A 397 22.90 1.77 17.75
CA ASP A 397 22.19 3.02 18.04
C ASP A 397 21.10 2.91 19.13
N GLU A 398 20.87 1.72 19.74
CA GLU A 398 20.02 1.60 20.95
C GLU A 398 20.80 1.76 22.27
N TRP A 399 22.12 1.90 22.24
CA TRP A 399 22.91 2.23 23.43
C TRP A 399 23.22 3.73 23.50
N GLU A 400 22.67 4.34 24.56
CA GLU A 400 22.99 5.65 25.13
C GLU A 400 22.19 6.89 24.68
N GLU A 401 20.91 6.92 25.04
CA GLU A 401 20.31 8.13 25.63
C GLU A 401 19.84 7.85 27.07
N LEU A 402 20.79 7.46 27.94
CA LEU A 402 20.64 7.66 29.38
C LEU A 402 21.88 8.39 29.90
N SER A 403 21.68 9.67 30.13
CA SER A 403 22.61 10.58 30.81
C SER A 403 23.07 10.03 32.18
N SER A 404 24.38 10.01 32.43
CA SER A 404 24.97 10.56 33.68
C SER A 404 26.50 10.63 33.65
N SER A 405 26.99 11.83 33.97
CA SER A 405 28.30 12.18 34.54
C SER A 405 28.96 11.12 35.44
N ASP A 406 30.28 10.87 35.33
CA ASP A 406 31.35 11.52 36.11
C ASP A 406 32.72 10.90 35.76
N GLU A 407 33.80 11.59 36.13
CA GLU A 407 35.19 11.42 35.68
C GLU A 407 35.88 10.06 35.95
N SER A 408 36.76 9.62 35.04
CA SER A 408 38.17 9.31 35.35
C SER A 408 38.98 8.87 34.12
N ASP A 409 40.13 9.54 33.95
CA ASP A 409 41.25 9.16 33.09
C ASP A 409 41.92 7.88 33.60
N ALA A 410 42.08 6.88 32.74
CA ALA A 410 43.18 5.92 32.85
C ALA A 410 43.51 5.27 31.49
N PHE A 411 44.67 5.66 30.96
CA PHE A 411 45.46 4.99 29.94
C PHE A 411 45.40 3.45 30.01
N MET A 412 45.12 2.80 28.87
CA MET A 412 45.87 1.61 28.46
C MET A 412 45.87 1.47 26.93
N GLU A 413 47.02 1.76 26.32
CA GLU A 413 47.36 1.30 24.98
C GLU A 413 47.25 -0.22 24.93
N ASN A 414 46.52 -0.75 23.95
CA ASN A 414 46.86 -2.03 23.35
C ASN A 414 46.78 -1.91 21.84
N SER A 415 47.97 -1.67 21.29
CA SER A 415 48.32 -1.77 19.89
C SER A 415 47.93 -3.12 19.29
N LEU A 416 46.94 -3.13 18.40
CA LEU A 416 46.78 -4.15 17.37
C LEU A 416 46.58 -3.47 16.01
N SER A 417 47.71 -3.39 15.30
CA SER A 417 47.91 -3.18 13.86
C SER A 417 46.72 -2.68 13.03
N GLU A 418 46.79 -1.41 12.64
CA GLU A 418 46.24 -0.93 11.38
C GLU A 418 46.90 -1.68 10.21
N CYS A 419 46.15 -2.53 9.53
CA CYS A 419 46.42 -2.95 8.17
C CYS A 419 45.10 -3.22 7.44
N GLY A 420 44.81 -2.43 6.41
CA GLY A 420 43.97 -2.83 5.27
C GLY A 420 42.51 -3.14 5.56
N GLY A 421 41.64 -2.14 5.40
CA GLY A 421 40.20 -2.33 5.26
C GLY A 421 39.83 -3.13 4.01
N GLN A 422 39.91 -4.46 4.10
CA GLN A 422 39.42 -5.37 3.08
C GLN A 422 38.97 -6.69 3.72
N LEU A 423 37.76 -7.12 3.32
CA LEU A 423 37.13 -8.41 3.58
C LEU A 423 36.41 -8.59 4.94
N LEU A 424 35.33 -7.83 5.12
CA LEU A 424 34.13 -8.40 5.73
C LEU A 424 33.25 -8.92 4.59
N SER A 425 33.05 -10.23 4.54
CA SER A 425 32.34 -10.95 3.47
C SER A 425 30.91 -10.41 3.21
N PRO A 426 30.43 -10.47 1.95
CA PRO A 426 29.14 -9.91 1.51
C PRO A 426 27.91 -10.80 1.83
N LEU A 427 27.89 -11.52 2.94
CA LEU A 427 26.79 -12.45 3.26
C LEU A 427 25.81 -11.84 4.27
N CYS A 428 25.19 -10.72 3.92
CA CYS A 428 24.05 -10.18 4.70
C CYS A 428 22.72 -10.89 4.36
N LEU A 429 22.69 -11.74 3.33
CA LEU A 429 21.54 -12.56 2.92
C LEU A 429 21.79 -14.03 3.27
N SER A 430 20.73 -14.74 3.68
CA SER A 430 20.82 -16.21 3.76
C SER A 430 21.07 -16.81 2.39
N HIS A 431 21.78 -17.94 2.34
CA HIS A 431 22.12 -18.62 1.09
C HIS A 431 20.84 -18.99 0.30
N GLU A 432 19.76 -19.33 1.00
CA GLU A 432 18.46 -19.66 0.45
C GLU A 432 17.83 -18.46 -0.27
N VAL A 433 17.80 -17.29 0.37
CA VAL A 433 17.27 -16.05 -0.22
C VAL A 433 18.10 -15.65 -1.44
N HIS A 434 19.43 -15.65 -1.30
CA HIS A 434 20.33 -15.32 -2.38
C HIS A 434 20.11 -16.23 -3.60
N THR A 435 20.10 -17.55 -3.39
CA THR A 435 19.91 -18.54 -4.47
C THR A 435 18.55 -18.36 -5.16
N ALA A 436 17.49 -18.15 -4.39
CA ALA A 436 16.15 -17.98 -4.94
C ALA A 436 16.01 -16.65 -5.73
N LEU A 437 16.61 -15.54 -5.26
CA LEU A 437 16.65 -14.27 -6.00
C LEU A 437 17.28 -14.44 -7.38
N THR A 438 18.40 -15.16 -7.47
CA THR A 438 19.07 -15.44 -8.75
C THR A 438 18.25 -16.38 -9.63
N ASN A 439 17.73 -17.48 -9.08
CA ASN A 439 16.95 -18.46 -9.84
C ASN A 439 15.71 -17.86 -10.51
N TYR A 440 15.03 -16.94 -9.82
CA TYR A 440 13.83 -16.28 -10.32
C TYR A 440 14.10 -14.98 -11.09
N LEU A 441 15.37 -14.68 -11.39
CA LEU A 441 15.83 -13.49 -12.12
C LEU A 441 15.28 -12.18 -11.54
N ILE A 442 15.12 -12.11 -10.22
CA ILE A 442 14.53 -10.96 -9.52
C ILE A 442 15.28 -9.65 -9.80
N PRO A 443 16.63 -9.60 -9.81
CA PRO A 443 17.35 -8.37 -10.15
C PRO A 443 17.00 -7.82 -11.54
N LYS A 444 16.83 -8.70 -12.53
CA LYS A 444 16.46 -8.30 -13.91
C LYS A 444 15.05 -7.71 -13.94
N LYS A 445 14.08 -8.36 -13.27
CA LYS A 445 12.69 -7.88 -13.22
C LYS A 445 12.58 -6.53 -12.51
N ILE A 446 13.31 -6.34 -11.41
CA ILE A 446 13.36 -5.06 -10.69
C ILE A 446 13.95 -3.97 -11.58
N PHE A 447 15.02 -4.27 -12.32
CA PHE A 447 15.59 -3.34 -13.29
C PHE A 447 14.55 -2.85 -14.30
N GLU A 448 13.77 -3.77 -14.89
CA GLU A 448 12.70 -3.41 -15.84
C GLU A 448 11.64 -2.51 -15.19
N LYS A 449 11.31 -2.72 -13.90
CA LYS A 449 10.37 -1.89 -13.13
C LYS A 449 10.87 -0.49 -12.79
N THR A 450 12.15 -0.18 -12.98
CA THR A 450 12.67 1.18 -12.76
C THR A 450 12.35 2.15 -13.90
N ALA A 451 11.90 1.64 -15.05
CA ALA A 451 11.51 2.47 -16.19
C ALA A 451 10.34 3.40 -15.84
N PHE A 452 10.23 4.52 -16.57
CA PHE A 452 9.05 5.38 -16.45
C PHE A 452 7.78 4.61 -16.85
N PRO A 453 6.62 4.93 -16.24
CA PRO A 453 5.35 4.35 -16.64
C PRO A 453 5.10 4.54 -18.15
N ASN A 454 4.49 3.53 -18.78
CA ASN A 454 4.15 3.55 -20.19
C ASN A 454 3.35 4.82 -20.55
N SER A 455 3.81 5.59 -21.54
CA SER A 455 3.23 6.88 -21.90
C SER A 455 1.78 6.78 -22.39
N ILE A 456 1.41 5.69 -23.06
CA ILE A 456 0.04 5.40 -23.49
C ILE A 456 -0.84 5.15 -22.27
N ALA A 457 -0.38 4.33 -21.32
CA ALA A 457 -1.11 4.06 -20.09
C ALA A 457 -1.33 5.34 -19.26
N VAL A 458 -0.32 6.21 -19.19
CA VAL A 458 -0.41 7.52 -18.52
C VAL A 458 -1.42 8.44 -19.21
N ASP A 459 -1.42 8.51 -20.53
CA ASP A 459 -2.39 9.31 -21.30
C ASP A 459 -3.82 8.80 -21.10
N VAL A 460 -4.03 7.48 -21.18
CA VAL A 460 -5.32 6.83 -20.91
C VAL A 460 -5.82 7.17 -19.50
N CYS A 461 -4.97 7.04 -18.48
CA CYS A 461 -5.35 7.40 -17.11
C CYS A 461 -5.64 8.89 -16.94
N SER A 462 -4.86 9.76 -17.60
CA SER A 462 -4.99 11.21 -17.47
C SER A 462 -6.33 11.73 -17.98
N ARG A 463 -6.90 11.07 -18.99
CA ARG A 463 -8.18 11.42 -19.60
C ARG A 463 -9.40 10.94 -18.79
N ASN A 464 -9.20 10.07 -17.80
CA ASN A 464 -10.28 9.41 -17.07
C ASN A 464 -10.17 9.70 -15.56
N PRO A 465 -11.10 10.47 -14.96
CA PRO A 465 -11.00 10.89 -13.56
C PRO A 465 -10.84 9.74 -12.56
N SER A 466 -11.55 8.62 -12.73
CA SER A 466 -11.46 7.44 -11.85
C SER A 466 -10.14 6.66 -12.00
N TRP A 467 -9.48 6.75 -13.15
CA TRP A 467 -8.21 6.07 -13.45
C TRP A 467 -6.98 6.95 -13.19
N LYS A 468 -7.14 8.27 -13.13
CA LYS A 468 -6.06 9.23 -12.87
C LYS A 468 -5.18 8.88 -11.66
N PRO A 469 -5.71 8.36 -10.52
CA PRO A 469 -4.87 7.94 -9.40
C PRO A 469 -3.87 6.82 -9.72
N LEU A 470 -4.10 6.01 -10.77
CA LEU A 470 -3.19 4.93 -11.16
C LEU A 470 -1.85 5.43 -11.65
N ILE A 471 -1.78 6.66 -12.19
CA ILE A 471 -0.52 7.29 -12.60
C ILE A 471 0.42 7.38 -11.40
N ARG A 472 -0.10 7.88 -10.26
CA ARG A 472 0.66 7.96 -9.00
C ARG A 472 1.08 6.57 -8.53
N LYS A 473 0.20 5.56 -8.59
CA LYS A 473 0.55 4.17 -8.23
C LYS A 473 1.68 3.60 -9.09
N MET A 474 1.66 3.80 -10.41
CA MET A 474 2.74 3.37 -11.30
C MET A 474 4.06 4.09 -10.98
N SER A 475 4.03 5.40 -10.70
CA SER A 475 5.20 6.14 -10.24
C SER A 475 5.72 5.66 -8.88
N THR A 476 4.83 5.26 -7.96
CA THR A 476 5.22 4.66 -6.68
C THR A 476 5.94 3.33 -6.89
N ILE A 477 5.45 2.47 -7.79
CA ILE A 477 6.13 1.21 -8.14
C ILE A 477 7.53 1.49 -8.67
N GLN A 478 7.69 2.48 -9.56
CA GLN A 478 9.00 2.89 -10.06
C GLN A 478 9.95 3.29 -8.91
N CYS A 479 9.47 4.13 -7.99
CA CYS A 479 10.28 4.56 -6.83
C CYS A 479 10.64 3.38 -5.92
N ARG A 480 9.69 2.47 -5.65
CA ARG A 480 9.95 1.24 -4.87
C ARG A 480 10.93 0.32 -5.58
N ALA A 481 10.87 0.20 -6.90
CA ALA A 481 11.81 -0.58 -7.69
C ALA A 481 13.23 0.00 -7.62
N LEU A 482 13.37 1.34 -7.64
CA LEU A 482 14.66 2.01 -7.46
C LEU A 482 15.25 1.77 -6.06
N VAL A 483 14.43 1.78 -5.00
CA VAL A 483 14.91 1.43 -3.64
C VAL A 483 15.26 -0.05 -3.52
N CYS A 484 14.48 -0.92 -4.16
CA CYS A 484 14.78 -2.35 -4.24
C CYS A 484 16.10 -2.61 -4.97
N LEU A 485 16.32 -1.93 -6.10
CA LEU A 485 17.56 -1.94 -6.84
C LEU A 485 18.75 -1.46 -5.99
N GLN A 486 18.58 -0.36 -5.25
CA GLN A 486 19.61 0.13 -4.31
C GLN A 486 20.02 -0.94 -3.30
N SER A 487 19.04 -1.69 -2.77
CA SER A 487 19.29 -2.76 -1.80
C SER A 487 20.04 -3.93 -2.45
N LEU A 488 19.57 -4.42 -3.60
CA LEU A 488 20.21 -5.52 -4.32
C LEU A 488 21.64 -5.19 -4.76
N VAL A 489 21.87 -4.00 -5.31
CA VAL A 489 23.20 -3.56 -5.77
C VAL A 489 24.20 -3.43 -4.61
N SER A 490 23.71 -3.16 -3.40
CA SER A 490 24.54 -3.06 -2.20
C SER A 490 24.90 -4.43 -1.60
N LEU A 491 24.14 -5.48 -1.92
CA LEU A 491 24.22 -6.79 -1.25
C LEU A 491 24.71 -7.91 -2.15
N LEU A 492 24.35 -7.89 -3.43
CA LEU A 492 24.69 -8.94 -4.38
C LEU A 492 26.06 -8.69 -5.00
N ASP A 493 26.79 -9.78 -5.22
CA ASP A 493 28.01 -9.75 -6.02
C ASP A 493 27.70 -9.39 -7.48
N VAL A 494 28.70 -8.79 -8.14
CA VAL A 494 28.57 -8.29 -9.52
C VAL A 494 28.14 -9.37 -10.50
N ASP A 495 28.58 -10.61 -10.32
CA ASP A 495 28.21 -11.72 -11.21
C ASP A 495 26.69 -12.02 -11.12
N HIS A 496 26.11 -11.97 -9.92
CA HIS A 496 24.67 -12.16 -9.70
C HIS A 496 23.83 -10.96 -10.16
N LEU A 497 24.46 -9.81 -10.38
CA LEU A 497 23.86 -8.63 -11.00
C LEU A 497 23.99 -8.63 -12.54
N GLY A 498 24.54 -9.69 -13.14
CA GLY A 498 24.72 -9.82 -14.59
C GLY A 498 26.10 -9.39 -15.10
N GLY A 499 27.06 -9.19 -14.21
CA GLY A 499 28.44 -8.85 -14.53
C GLY A 499 28.71 -7.35 -14.74
N PRO A 500 29.97 -6.96 -15.00
CA PRO A 500 30.36 -5.56 -15.16
C PRO A 500 29.63 -4.83 -16.29
N ALA A 501 29.33 -5.53 -17.40
CA ALA A 501 28.60 -4.96 -18.54
C ALA A 501 27.16 -4.59 -18.16
N ALA A 502 26.47 -5.45 -17.40
CA ALA A 502 25.13 -5.15 -16.91
C ALA A 502 25.11 -3.94 -15.96
N LEU A 503 26.12 -3.80 -15.10
CA LEU A 503 26.24 -2.62 -14.24
C LEU A 503 26.48 -1.33 -15.04
N GLN A 504 27.23 -1.38 -16.14
CA GLN A 504 27.40 -0.23 -17.02
C GLN A 504 26.08 0.15 -17.71
N THR A 505 25.33 -0.83 -18.23
CA THR A 505 23.99 -0.62 -18.80
C THR A 505 23.05 -0.02 -17.77
N LEU A 506 23.05 -0.56 -16.54
CA LEU A 506 22.28 -0.03 -15.42
C LEU A 506 22.64 1.43 -15.13
N ALA A 507 23.93 1.75 -15.14
CA ALA A 507 24.41 3.09 -14.83
C ALA A 507 24.02 4.11 -15.91
N GLN A 508 24.06 3.71 -17.18
CA GLN A 508 23.55 4.51 -18.30
C GLN A 508 22.04 4.72 -18.18
N HIS A 509 21.29 3.66 -17.87
CA HIS A 509 19.83 3.71 -17.68
C HIS A 509 19.43 4.67 -16.56
N LEU A 510 20.03 4.55 -15.36
CA LEU A 510 19.73 5.45 -14.25
C LEU A 510 20.10 6.91 -14.56
N SER A 511 21.20 7.14 -15.28
CA SER A 511 21.57 8.48 -15.75
C SER A 511 20.53 9.03 -16.74
N GLN A 512 20.10 8.24 -17.72
CA GLN A 512 19.05 8.63 -18.67
C GLN A 512 17.72 8.91 -17.96
N LEU A 513 17.31 8.07 -17.00
CA LEU A 513 16.09 8.29 -16.22
C LEU A 513 16.13 9.62 -15.46
N LEU A 514 17.25 9.92 -14.78
CA LEU A 514 17.40 11.15 -14.00
C LEU A 514 17.38 12.41 -14.88
N PHE A 515 18.08 12.40 -16.02
CA PHE A 515 18.31 13.59 -16.83
C PHE A 515 17.37 13.74 -18.04
N SER A 516 16.47 12.79 -18.29
CA SER A 516 15.47 12.89 -19.36
C SER A 516 14.30 13.83 -19.03
N GLN A 517 14.06 14.09 -17.75
CA GLN A 517 13.00 15.00 -17.29
C GLN A 517 13.60 16.36 -16.93
N PRO A 518 13.20 17.48 -17.57
CA PRO A 518 13.77 18.80 -17.28
C PRO A 518 13.47 19.28 -15.85
N ASP A 519 12.36 18.80 -15.27
CA ASP A 519 11.83 19.20 -13.95
C ASP A 519 12.04 18.13 -12.87
N PHE A 520 13.00 17.21 -13.02
CA PHE A 520 13.22 16.10 -12.07
C PHE A 520 13.39 16.55 -10.62
N ALA A 521 13.89 17.77 -10.39
CA ALA A 521 14.07 18.35 -9.06
C ALA A 521 12.76 18.59 -8.29
N LYS A 522 11.62 18.68 -8.97
CA LYS A 522 10.29 18.81 -8.35
C LYS A 522 9.75 17.48 -7.83
N HIS A 523 10.26 16.36 -8.34
CA HIS A 523 9.81 15.02 -7.98
C HIS A 523 10.66 14.46 -6.84
N VAL A 524 10.40 14.92 -5.62
CA VAL A 524 11.25 14.65 -4.44
C VAL A 524 11.43 13.15 -4.17
N ASP A 525 10.35 12.36 -4.13
CA ASP A 525 10.41 10.92 -3.85
C ASP A 525 11.19 10.15 -4.91
N PHE A 526 10.98 10.50 -6.19
CA PHE A 526 11.72 9.93 -7.30
C PHE A 526 13.20 10.29 -7.22
N LEU A 527 13.52 11.56 -6.95
CA LEU A 527 14.89 12.05 -6.82
C LEU A 527 15.62 11.36 -5.66
N GLU A 528 14.95 11.15 -4.53
CA GLU A 528 15.52 10.40 -3.40
C GLU A 528 15.81 8.94 -3.78
N ALA A 529 14.83 8.26 -4.41
CA ALA A 529 14.98 6.86 -4.80
C ALA A 529 16.09 6.66 -5.85
N ILE A 530 16.09 7.47 -6.92
CA ILE A 530 17.08 7.34 -7.99
C ILE A 530 18.49 7.77 -7.54
N SER A 531 18.61 8.81 -6.71
CA SER A 531 19.92 9.21 -6.16
C SER A 531 20.46 8.16 -5.19
N SER A 532 19.60 7.48 -4.44
CA SER A 532 19.97 6.34 -3.59
C SER A 532 20.50 5.17 -4.42
N ALA A 533 19.77 4.78 -5.47
CA ALA A 533 20.17 3.71 -6.39
C ALA A 533 21.50 4.03 -7.11
N LEU A 534 21.63 5.26 -7.61
CA LEU A 534 22.82 5.73 -8.29
C LEU A 534 24.03 5.78 -7.35
N ARG A 535 23.85 6.20 -6.10
CA ARG A 535 24.90 6.16 -5.07
C ARG A 535 25.39 4.73 -4.83
N ALA A 536 24.48 3.78 -4.61
CA ALA A 536 24.84 2.38 -4.39
C ALA A 536 25.57 1.79 -5.60
N LEU A 537 25.06 2.04 -6.80
CA LEU A 537 25.68 1.58 -8.04
C LEU A 537 27.09 2.13 -8.24
N LEU A 538 27.28 3.44 -8.08
CA LEU A 538 28.60 4.05 -8.21
C LEU A 538 29.58 3.52 -7.17
N GLN A 539 29.12 3.25 -5.94
CA GLN A 539 29.95 2.64 -4.92
C GLN A 539 30.42 1.24 -5.35
N THR A 540 29.52 0.41 -5.87
CA THR A 540 29.83 -0.94 -6.36
C THR A 540 30.76 -0.90 -7.57
N VAL A 541 30.47 -0.05 -8.57
CA VAL A 541 31.29 0.19 -9.77
C VAL A 541 32.71 0.65 -9.38
N ALA A 542 32.83 1.61 -8.47
CA ALA A 542 34.11 2.10 -7.97
C ALA A 542 34.92 1.02 -7.25
N SER A 543 34.27 0.16 -6.46
CA SER A 543 34.95 -0.91 -5.72
C SER A 543 35.54 -2.00 -6.62
N LYS A 544 35.02 -2.13 -7.85
CA LYS A 544 35.43 -3.14 -8.83
C LYS A 544 36.25 -2.53 -9.99
N ASN A 545 36.66 -1.26 -9.88
CA ASN A 545 37.38 -0.51 -10.90
C ASN A 545 36.69 -0.53 -12.28
N ILE A 546 35.35 -0.48 -12.30
CA ILE A 546 34.57 -0.34 -13.52
C ILE A 546 34.53 1.15 -13.88
N PRO A 547 34.72 1.55 -15.15
CA PRO A 547 34.70 2.96 -15.56
C PRO A 547 33.42 3.70 -15.16
N GLN A 548 33.57 4.95 -14.75
CA GLN A 548 32.46 5.80 -14.32
C GLN A 548 31.50 6.16 -15.47
N CYS A 549 30.20 6.24 -15.15
CA CYS A 549 29.12 6.45 -16.13
C CYS A 549 28.60 7.89 -16.26
N MET A 550 29.00 8.83 -15.40
CA MET A 550 28.45 10.19 -15.37
C MET A 550 29.43 11.24 -15.84
N THR A 551 28.94 12.19 -16.65
CA THR A 551 29.73 13.33 -17.11
C THR A 551 29.83 14.42 -16.03
N PRO A 552 30.83 15.32 -16.10
CA PRO A 552 30.95 16.46 -15.19
C PRO A 552 29.71 17.36 -15.17
N ASP A 553 29.07 17.57 -16.32
CA ASP A 553 27.85 18.40 -16.45
C ASP A 553 26.63 17.76 -15.78
N GLN A 554 26.49 16.44 -15.91
CA GLN A 554 25.45 15.66 -15.22
C GLN A 554 25.62 15.75 -13.70
N LEU A 555 26.84 15.60 -13.20
CA LEU A 555 27.14 15.75 -11.77
C LEU A 555 26.82 17.16 -11.27
N LEU A 556 27.19 18.21 -12.02
CA LEU A 556 26.89 19.59 -11.65
C LEU A 556 25.37 19.83 -11.58
N THR A 557 24.62 19.28 -12.53
CA THR A 557 23.16 19.38 -12.58
C THR A 557 22.52 18.69 -11.37
N LEU A 558 22.96 17.48 -11.04
CA LEU A 558 22.52 16.76 -9.84
C LEU A 558 22.88 17.52 -8.54
N CYS A 559 24.06 18.14 -8.48
CA CYS A 559 24.47 18.97 -7.34
C CYS A 559 23.56 20.17 -7.13
N ARG A 560 23.20 20.87 -8.22
CA ARG A 560 22.26 21.98 -8.15
C ARG A 560 20.90 21.52 -7.64
N ALA A 561 20.39 20.38 -8.11
CA ALA A 561 19.15 19.81 -7.59
C ALA A 561 19.27 19.46 -6.09
N GLY A 562 20.39 18.87 -5.66
CA GLY A 562 20.63 18.51 -4.27
C GLY A 562 20.65 19.71 -3.32
N VAL A 563 21.31 20.82 -3.68
CA VAL A 563 21.41 22.02 -2.82
C VAL A 563 20.04 22.64 -2.54
N HIS A 564 19.15 22.62 -3.53
CA HIS A 564 17.81 23.22 -3.40
C HIS A 564 16.77 22.21 -2.89
N SER A 565 17.15 20.96 -2.64
CA SER A 565 16.23 19.93 -2.17
C SER A 565 15.95 20.08 -0.68
N SER A 566 14.68 20.15 -0.31
CA SER A 566 14.23 20.09 1.10
C SER A 566 14.42 18.71 1.72
N ASN A 567 14.60 17.66 0.93
CA ASN A 567 14.75 16.29 1.41
C ASN A 567 16.22 15.98 1.81
N VAL A 568 16.42 15.67 3.10
CA VAL A 568 17.73 15.34 3.68
C VAL A 568 18.38 14.13 2.98
N GLY A 569 17.59 13.11 2.65
CA GLY A 569 18.06 11.90 1.96
C GLY A 569 18.68 12.22 0.60
N VAL A 570 18.04 13.07 -0.19
CA VAL A 570 18.59 13.58 -1.46
C VAL A 570 19.93 14.27 -1.23
N ARG A 571 20.02 15.19 -0.25
CA ARG A 571 21.26 15.93 0.03
C ARG A 571 22.41 15.00 0.41
N VAL A 572 22.15 14.03 1.29
CA VAL A 572 23.13 13.02 1.72
C VAL A 572 23.58 12.16 0.54
N ASN A 573 22.66 11.74 -0.33
CA ASN A 573 22.99 10.94 -1.49
C ASN A 573 23.89 11.69 -2.47
N VAL A 574 23.57 12.95 -2.78
CA VAL A 574 24.36 13.79 -3.70
C VAL A 574 25.77 14.03 -3.17
N VAL A 575 25.92 14.36 -1.88
CA VAL A 575 27.24 14.52 -1.24
C VAL A 575 28.06 13.23 -1.34
N SER A 576 27.41 12.08 -1.15
CA SER A 576 28.06 10.77 -1.22
C SER A 576 28.49 10.43 -2.65
N ILE A 577 27.63 10.67 -3.64
CA ILE A 577 27.94 10.51 -5.07
C ILE A 577 29.17 11.32 -5.46
N LEU A 578 29.25 12.58 -5.01
CA LEU A 578 30.44 13.42 -5.22
C LEU A 578 31.69 12.86 -4.55
N GLY A 579 31.55 12.30 -3.35
CA GLY A 579 32.63 11.65 -2.63
C GLY A 579 33.19 10.45 -3.38
N ILE A 580 32.32 9.56 -3.84
CA ILE A 580 32.66 8.35 -4.60
C ILE A 580 33.34 8.75 -5.91
N THR A 581 32.69 9.62 -6.68
CA THR A 581 33.21 10.13 -7.97
C THR A 581 34.59 10.76 -7.81
N GLY A 582 34.77 11.65 -6.84
CA GLY A 582 36.07 12.28 -6.60
C GLY A 582 37.16 11.26 -6.22
N SER A 583 36.81 10.18 -5.51
CA SER A 583 37.76 9.12 -5.16
C SER A 583 38.18 8.24 -6.34
N VAL A 584 37.30 8.06 -7.34
CA VAL A 584 37.60 7.34 -8.58
C VAL A 584 38.47 8.21 -9.47
N LEU A 585 38.05 9.45 -9.75
CA LEU A 585 38.79 10.38 -10.60
C LEU A 585 40.20 10.64 -10.07
N ALA A 586 40.41 10.69 -8.74
CA ALA A 586 41.73 10.87 -8.14
C ALA A 586 42.73 9.76 -8.46
N LYS A 587 42.27 8.61 -8.95
CA LYS A 587 43.09 7.46 -9.33
C LYS A 587 43.36 7.38 -10.84
N GLU A 588 42.74 8.25 -11.64
CA GLU A 588 42.83 8.25 -13.10
C GLU A 588 43.70 9.42 -13.60
N ASP A 589 44.60 9.13 -14.54
CA ASP A 589 45.45 10.16 -15.16
C ASP A 589 44.62 11.12 -16.03
N GLY A 590 44.96 12.42 -16.01
CA GLY A 590 44.32 13.43 -16.86
C GLY A 590 42.99 14.02 -16.32
N THR A 591 42.57 13.68 -15.09
CA THR A 591 41.30 14.13 -14.50
C THR A 591 41.40 15.37 -13.60
N LEU A 592 42.59 16.00 -13.53
CA LEU A 592 42.90 17.08 -12.58
C LEU A 592 41.91 18.26 -12.63
N ASP A 593 41.48 18.68 -13.81
CA ASP A 593 40.55 19.81 -13.96
C ASP A 593 39.12 19.44 -13.54
N THR A 594 38.69 18.22 -13.81
CA THR A 594 37.44 17.65 -13.30
C THR A 594 37.45 17.55 -11.77
N LEU A 595 38.57 17.12 -11.18
CA LEU A 595 38.74 17.07 -9.73
C LEU A 595 38.71 18.47 -9.08
N LYS A 596 39.32 19.48 -9.70
CA LYS A 596 39.22 20.88 -9.24
C LYS A 596 37.76 21.36 -9.24
N MET A 597 36.99 21.01 -10.26
CA MET A 597 35.56 21.33 -10.36
C MET A 597 34.75 20.64 -9.24
N VAL A 598 34.93 19.33 -9.05
CA VAL A 598 34.28 18.56 -7.97
C VAL A 598 34.67 19.09 -6.59
N LYS A 599 35.94 19.49 -6.37
CA LYS A 599 36.41 20.09 -5.12
C LYS A 599 35.75 21.43 -4.82
N LYS A 600 35.55 22.28 -5.83
CA LYS A 600 34.79 23.54 -5.68
C LYS A 600 33.34 23.28 -5.27
N LEU A 601 32.71 22.25 -5.82
CA LEU A 601 31.36 21.84 -5.46
C LEU A 601 31.28 21.26 -4.04
N LYS A 602 32.34 20.63 -3.52
CA LYS A 602 32.39 20.06 -2.15
C LYS A 602 32.83 21.07 -1.08
N GLY A 603 32.90 22.36 -1.41
CA GLY A 603 33.40 23.42 -0.53
C GLY A 603 32.61 23.57 0.77
N PRO A 604 33.16 24.28 1.78
CA PRO A 604 32.52 24.44 3.09
C PRO A 604 31.09 24.96 2.98
N GLN A 605 30.84 25.94 2.10
CA GLN A 605 29.50 26.50 1.86
C GLN A 605 28.49 25.49 1.30
N PHE A 606 28.92 24.57 0.43
CA PHE A 606 28.01 23.53 -0.09
C PHE A 606 27.66 22.52 1.00
N LYS A 607 28.64 22.06 1.79
CA LYS A 607 28.38 21.21 2.95
C LYS A 607 27.48 21.93 3.96
N LEU A 608 27.78 23.19 4.27
CA LEU A 608 27.00 24.03 5.17
C LEU A 608 25.54 24.12 4.69
N ASN A 609 25.32 24.45 3.41
CA ASN A 609 23.99 24.53 2.82
C ASN A 609 23.26 23.19 2.74
N CYS A 610 23.99 22.07 2.64
CA CYS A 610 23.39 20.73 2.66
C CYS A 610 23.07 20.22 4.08
N TYR A 611 23.73 20.74 5.11
CA TYR A 611 23.58 20.30 6.51
C TYR A 611 22.82 21.29 7.42
N LEU A 612 22.64 22.57 7.04
CA LEU A 612 22.00 23.63 7.85
C LEU A 612 20.61 24.07 7.36
N LEU A 613 20.08 23.41 6.34
CA LEU A 613 18.66 23.41 5.96
C LEU A 613 18.15 21.98 6.15
#